data_AF-I2MUQ8-F1
#
_entry.id   AF-I2MUQ8-F1
#
_cell.length_a   1.000
_cell.length_b   1.000
_cell.length_c   1.000
_cell.angle_alpha   90.00
_cell.angle_beta   90.00
_cell.angle_gamma   90.00
#
_symmetry.space_group_name_H-M   'P 1'
#
loop_
_entity.id
_entity.type
_entity.pdbx_description
1 polymer ?
#
loop_
_entity_poly.entity_id
_entity_poly.type
_entity_poly.pdbx_seq_one_letter_code
_entity_poly.pdbx_strand_id
1 'polypeptide(L)'
;MTTSSVTSAALPPGGFGNGIFRAYVNGRERPGAGEFTVLTGEENPAGPGRDVLYGRGIPGTSFLRVADLGTGRVYVQGQLLTHSDEVSLDASVQSVRVSGAESVTRWSVSDSFDLEQRVTVSGTTAADSRVTVTTRITDVRTERHRFRIEYLWDTAVAGDDGPVVQSGAAGASFRPFDPVHSTEQTFDRSTGELAVADQYANPGSPTFAVAVSGTGTAGAVPDRVQYVCLAEAVFAPIGGYVTDPARDISSPASDCRPPAGGPDSGLLLLWSRDAAQDDATVAAVLRMSPANPYASTLRAGPVSLGTATATLTDTATGRPVPGRTVVFTSGGRVRCRVVTDGAGRATCDSLLGGLLGYDVDFAGDAIWAAAHGHGGLPGGAEEEVVGEGS
;
A
#
# COMPACT_ATOMS: atom_id res chain seq x y z
N MET A 1 3.73 24.84 -19.08
CA MET A 1 3.32 23.74 -18.17
C MET A 1 4.04 23.96 -16.86
N THR A 2 3.31 24.44 -15.86
CA THR A 2 3.81 24.65 -14.49
C THR A 2 4.04 23.30 -13.83
N THR A 3 5.29 22.98 -13.52
CA THR A 3 5.63 21.86 -12.63
C THR A 3 5.11 22.19 -11.24
N SER A 4 3.99 21.61 -10.85
CA SER A 4 3.54 21.61 -9.46
C SER A 4 4.61 20.92 -8.64
N SER A 5 5.37 21.69 -7.85
CA SER A 5 6.00 21.12 -6.65
C SER A 5 4.85 20.54 -5.83
N VAL A 6 4.83 19.23 -5.64
CA VAL A 6 3.96 18.61 -4.66
C VAL A 6 4.46 19.12 -3.30
N THR A 7 3.96 20.28 -2.89
CA THR A 7 4.02 20.69 -1.49
C THR A 7 3.39 19.54 -0.73
N SER A 8 4.18 18.88 0.12
CA SER A 8 3.72 17.95 1.15
C SER A 8 2.38 18.47 1.68
N ALA A 9 1.28 17.83 1.30
CA ALA A 9 0.00 18.18 1.85
C ALA A 9 0.11 17.87 3.34
N ALA A 10 -0.12 18.87 4.19
CA ALA A 10 -0.09 18.67 5.62
C ALA A 10 -1.00 17.49 5.99
N LEU A 11 -0.46 16.55 6.78
CA LEU A 11 -1.22 15.37 7.18
C LEU A 11 -2.52 15.79 7.89
N PRO A 12 -3.63 15.08 7.66
CA PRO A 12 -4.87 15.34 8.40
C PRO A 12 -4.65 15.24 9.92
N PRO A 13 -5.27 16.11 10.73
CA PRO A 13 -5.15 16.04 12.18
C PRO A 13 -5.83 14.77 12.73
N GLY A 14 -5.37 14.28 13.88
CA GLY A 14 -6.06 13.23 14.65
C GLY A 14 -5.66 11.77 14.37
N GLY A 15 -4.75 11.51 13.42
CA GLY A 15 -4.22 10.15 13.20
C GLY A 15 -3.09 9.79 14.16
N PHE A 16 -2.88 8.49 14.38
CA PHE A 16 -1.83 7.90 15.23
C PHE A 16 -0.87 7.03 14.41
N GLY A 17 0.39 6.86 14.85
CA GLY A 17 1.38 6.15 14.04
C GLY A 17 2.81 6.20 14.57
N ASN A 18 3.77 5.89 13.69
CA ASN A 18 5.19 5.76 14.02
C ASN A 18 6.14 6.53 13.07
N GLY A 19 5.64 7.60 12.43
CA GLY A 19 6.40 8.36 11.43
C GLY A 19 6.40 7.73 10.04
N ILE A 20 6.37 6.40 9.91
CA ILE A 20 6.31 5.69 8.62
C ILE A 20 4.87 5.48 8.15
N PHE A 21 3.99 5.00 9.04
CA PHE A 21 2.57 4.87 8.77
C PHE A 21 1.77 5.72 9.75
N ARG A 22 0.60 6.16 9.29
CA ARG A 22 -0.38 6.87 10.11
C ARG A 22 -1.77 6.30 9.87
N ALA A 23 -2.37 5.76 10.93
CA ALA A 23 -3.73 5.26 10.91
C ALA A 23 -4.70 6.32 11.44
N TYR A 24 -5.90 6.32 10.91
CA TYR A 24 -7.02 7.15 11.34
C TYR A 24 -8.19 6.24 11.65
N VAL A 25 -8.93 6.52 12.71
CA VAL A 25 -10.05 5.68 13.15
C VAL A 25 -11.27 6.54 13.47
N ASN A 26 -12.46 6.09 13.06
CA ASN A 26 -13.71 6.73 13.40
C ASN A 26 -14.01 6.55 14.91
N GLY A 27 -14.26 7.66 15.60
CA GLY A 27 -14.57 7.68 17.02
C GLY A 27 -15.95 7.10 17.35
N ARG A 28 -16.19 6.88 18.65
CA ARG A 28 -17.41 6.22 19.17
C ARG A 28 -18.72 6.84 18.68
N GLU A 29 -18.80 8.17 18.64
CA GLU A 29 -20.03 8.91 18.34
C GLU A 29 -20.22 9.16 16.83
N ARG A 30 -19.39 8.55 15.97
CA ARG A 30 -19.51 8.65 14.52
C ARG A 30 -20.08 7.35 13.95
N PRO A 31 -20.92 7.41 12.91
CA PRO A 31 -21.20 6.23 12.09
C PRO A 31 -19.89 5.60 11.63
N GLY A 32 -19.84 4.27 11.58
CA GLY A 32 -18.61 3.57 11.25
C GLY A 32 -17.63 3.51 12.41
N ALA A 33 -18.10 3.36 13.65
CA ALA A 33 -17.19 3.39 14.79
C ALA A 33 -16.11 2.30 14.66
N GLY A 34 -14.85 2.70 14.77
CA GLY A 34 -13.71 1.80 14.55
C GLY A 34 -13.29 1.60 13.09
N GLU A 35 -14.05 2.05 12.08
CA GLU A 35 -13.56 2.06 10.70
C GLU A 35 -12.25 2.82 10.65
N PHE A 36 -11.33 2.36 9.80
CA PHE A 36 -9.99 2.94 9.73
C PHE A 36 -9.51 3.12 8.30
N THR A 37 -8.56 4.03 8.14
CA THR A 37 -7.77 4.21 6.92
C THR A 37 -6.30 4.37 7.30
N VAL A 38 -5.40 4.16 6.35
CA VAL A 38 -3.94 4.21 6.56
C VAL A 38 -3.32 5.11 5.50
N LEU A 39 -2.49 6.04 5.97
CA LEU A 39 -1.65 6.89 5.14
C LEU A 39 -0.16 6.61 5.41
N THR A 40 0.69 7.03 4.50
CA THR A 40 2.12 7.23 4.76
C THR A 40 2.33 8.40 5.73
N GLY A 41 3.24 8.22 6.69
CA GLY A 41 3.64 9.25 7.64
C GLY A 41 4.77 10.15 7.11
N GLU A 42 5.22 11.09 7.95
CA GLU A 42 6.23 12.12 7.61
C GLU A 42 7.59 11.56 7.20
N GLU A 43 7.96 10.40 7.74
CA GLU A 43 9.27 9.75 7.52
C GLU A 43 9.19 8.61 6.49
N ASN A 44 8.03 8.40 5.86
CA ASN A 44 7.87 7.34 4.88
C ASN A 44 8.73 7.62 3.62
N PRO A 45 9.47 6.64 3.07
CA PRO A 45 10.24 6.80 1.83
C PRO A 45 9.42 7.21 0.60
N ALA A 46 8.12 6.92 0.56
CA ALA A 46 7.23 7.38 -0.51
C ALA A 46 6.85 8.87 -0.35
N GLY A 47 7.17 9.49 0.78
CA GLY A 47 6.71 10.80 1.19
C GLY A 47 5.39 10.75 1.98
N PRO A 48 5.03 11.83 2.69
CA PRO A 48 3.87 11.86 3.58
C PRO A 48 2.52 11.94 2.88
N GLY A 49 1.49 11.47 3.58
CA GLY A 49 0.09 11.75 3.27
C GLY A 49 -0.44 11.05 2.04
N ARG A 50 0.27 10.02 1.55
CA ARG A 50 -0.21 9.15 0.49
C ARG A 50 -1.12 8.10 1.09
N ASP A 51 -2.23 7.84 0.42
CA ASP A 51 -3.08 6.72 0.79
C ASP A 51 -2.30 5.39 0.68
N VAL A 52 -2.70 4.48 1.56
CA VAL A 52 -2.38 3.05 1.52
C VAL A 52 -3.70 2.27 1.48
N LEU A 53 -4.59 2.63 2.38
CA LEU A 53 -6.02 2.37 2.26
C LEU A 53 -6.71 3.69 1.92
N TYR A 54 -7.74 3.67 1.07
CA TYR A 54 -8.43 4.87 0.65
C TYR A 54 -9.03 5.65 1.83
N GLY A 55 -9.16 6.96 1.66
CA GLY A 55 -9.91 7.81 2.58
C GLY A 55 -9.21 9.11 2.96
N ARG A 56 -7.93 9.33 2.61
CA ARG A 56 -7.20 10.58 2.89
C ARG A 56 -7.27 10.99 4.37
N GLY A 57 -7.17 10.01 5.26
CA GLY A 57 -7.29 10.18 6.71
C GLY A 57 -8.73 10.28 7.24
N ILE A 58 -9.73 10.04 6.39
CA ILE A 58 -11.14 9.96 6.74
C ILE A 58 -11.61 8.52 6.45
N PRO A 59 -11.76 7.67 7.48
CA PRO A 59 -12.26 6.31 7.29
C PRO A 59 -13.68 6.27 6.73
N GLY A 60 -14.01 5.22 5.98
CA GLY A 60 -15.38 5.01 5.46
C GLY A 60 -15.58 3.86 4.49
N THR A 61 -14.52 3.29 3.92
CA THR A 61 -14.63 2.25 2.86
C THR A 61 -13.88 0.97 3.15
N SER A 62 -12.99 0.97 4.14
CA SER A 62 -12.37 -0.24 4.71
C SER A 62 -13.09 -0.63 6.01
N PHE A 63 -13.59 -1.87 6.08
CA PHE A 63 -14.45 -2.29 7.19
C PHE A 63 -14.41 -3.80 7.46
N LEU A 64 -14.98 -4.17 8.60
CA LEU A 64 -15.10 -5.53 9.13
C LEU A 64 -16.53 -6.07 8.97
N ARG A 65 -16.64 -7.35 8.59
CA ARG A 65 -17.85 -8.17 8.73
C ARG A 65 -17.59 -9.40 9.58
N VAL A 66 -18.55 -9.76 10.41
CA VAL A 66 -18.52 -10.98 11.24
C VAL A 66 -19.84 -11.73 11.08
N ALA A 67 -19.80 -12.97 10.62
CA ALA A 67 -20.99 -13.83 10.60
C ALA A 67 -20.96 -14.82 11.77
N ASP A 68 -22.04 -14.83 12.55
CA ASP A 68 -22.33 -15.89 13.52
C ASP A 68 -23.00 -17.04 12.77
N LEU A 69 -22.27 -18.13 12.56
CA LEU A 69 -22.73 -19.28 11.78
C LEU A 69 -23.77 -20.13 12.53
N GLY A 70 -23.92 -19.94 13.84
CA GLY A 70 -24.96 -20.59 14.64
C GLY A 70 -26.33 -19.93 14.45
N THR A 71 -26.36 -18.61 14.28
CA THR A 71 -27.62 -17.85 14.09
C THR A 71 -27.89 -17.45 12.63
N GLY A 72 -26.87 -17.49 11.78
CA GLY A 72 -26.93 -16.99 10.40
C GLY A 72 -26.88 -15.47 10.30
N ARG A 73 -26.68 -14.73 11.40
CA ARG A 73 -26.61 -13.27 11.40
C ARG A 73 -25.24 -12.76 11.00
N VAL A 74 -25.22 -11.67 10.25
CA VAL A 74 -24.01 -10.95 9.85
C VAL A 74 -23.99 -9.58 10.52
N TYR A 75 -22.86 -9.26 11.12
CA TYR A 75 -22.59 -8.00 11.81
C TYR A 75 -21.58 -7.19 11.01
N VAL A 76 -21.90 -5.93 10.74
CA VAL A 76 -21.11 -5.07 9.86
C VAL A 76 -20.64 -3.83 10.61
N GLN A 77 -19.36 -3.53 10.47
CA GLN A 77 -18.79 -2.27 10.94
C GLN A 77 -19.28 -1.13 10.03
N GLY A 78 -20.01 -0.18 10.62
CA GLY A 78 -20.58 0.98 9.92
C GLY A 78 -22.01 0.78 9.42
N GLN A 79 -22.92 1.63 9.91
CA GLN A 79 -24.33 1.62 9.54
C GLN A 79 -24.56 1.88 8.05
N LEU A 80 -23.73 2.72 7.42
CA LEU A 80 -23.87 3.07 6.00
C LEU A 80 -23.53 1.91 5.05
N LEU A 81 -22.81 0.92 5.55
CA LEU A 81 -22.35 -0.27 4.81
C LEU A 81 -23.18 -1.51 5.15
N THR A 82 -24.12 -1.39 6.09
CA THR A 82 -24.96 -2.49 6.57
C THR A 82 -26.18 -2.65 5.68
N HIS A 83 -26.43 -3.85 5.16
CA HIS A 83 -27.64 -4.17 4.39
C HIS A 83 -28.85 -4.46 5.29
N SER A 84 -30.04 -4.52 4.68
CA SER A 84 -31.31 -4.68 5.43
C SER A 84 -31.44 -5.99 6.21
N ASP A 85 -30.72 -7.03 5.81
CA ASP A 85 -30.66 -8.35 6.44
C ASP A 85 -29.47 -8.54 7.39
N GLU A 86 -28.66 -7.48 7.55
CA GLU A 86 -27.47 -7.45 8.40
C GLU A 86 -27.70 -6.58 9.64
N VAL A 87 -26.79 -6.66 10.60
CA VAL A 87 -26.84 -5.91 11.85
C VAL A 87 -25.65 -4.96 11.92
N SER A 88 -25.91 -3.66 12.05
CA SER A 88 -24.83 -2.69 12.24
C SER A 88 -24.22 -2.81 13.63
N LEU A 89 -22.90 -2.82 13.71
CA LEU A 89 -22.16 -2.77 14.96
C LEU A 89 -22.22 -1.39 15.64
N ASP A 90 -22.59 -0.32 14.93
CA ASP A 90 -22.61 1.04 15.51
C ASP A 90 -23.57 1.15 16.71
N ALA A 91 -24.66 0.38 16.70
CA ALA A 91 -25.62 0.33 17.82
C ALA A 91 -25.07 -0.38 19.07
N SER A 92 -23.96 -1.11 18.94
CA SER A 92 -23.37 -1.96 19.98
C SER A 92 -22.03 -1.45 20.51
N VAL A 93 -21.59 -0.25 20.10
CA VAL A 93 -20.25 0.25 20.45
C VAL A 93 -20.15 0.59 21.94
N GLN A 94 -19.16 0.00 22.61
CA GLN A 94 -18.86 0.21 24.02
C GLN A 94 -17.80 1.31 24.19
N SER A 95 -16.75 1.26 23.37
CA SER A 95 -15.69 2.26 23.41
C SER A 95 -14.85 2.25 22.14
N VAL A 96 -14.37 3.43 21.75
CA VAL A 96 -13.23 3.61 20.84
C VAL A 96 -12.17 4.39 21.62
N ARG A 97 -10.95 3.85 21.73
CA ARG A 97 -9.85 4.50 22.45
C ARG A 97 -8.63 4.54 21.55
N VAL A 98 -7.98 5.69 21.48
CA VAL A 98 -6.67 5.86 20.82
C VAL A 98 -5.66 6.20 21.91
N SER A 99 -4.54 5.49 21.94
CA SER A 99 -3.46 5.70 22.91
C SER A 99 -2.12 5.37 22.26
N GLY A 100 -1.25 6.38 22.14
CA GLY A 100 0.03 6.21 21.45
C GLY A 100 -0.19 5.81 19.99
N ALA A 101 0.41 4.69 19.56
CA ALA A 101 0.33 4.16 18.21
C ALA A 101 -0.73 3.03 18.07
N GLU A 102 -1.72 2.99 18.96
CA GLU A 102 -2.77 1.98 18.98
C GLU A 102 -4.16 2.60 19.09
N SER A 103 -5.13 1.99 18.40
CA SER A 103 -6.55 2.13 18.70
C SER A 103 -7.21 0.81 19.07
N VAL A 104 -8.12 0.84 20.03
CA VAL A 104 -8.96 -0.29 20.43
C VAL A 104 -10.43 0.11 20.35
N THR A 105 -11.20 -0.61 19.56
CA THR A 105 -12.64 -0.50 19.45
C THR A 105 -13.28 -1.75 20.03
N ARG A 106 -14.31 -1.57 20.87
CA ARG A 106 -15.07 -2.68 21.48
C ARG A 106 -16.56 -2.53 21.21
N TRP A 107 -17.19 -3.64 20.89
CA TRP A 107 -18.63 -3.77 20.76
C TRP A 107 -19.14 -4.89 21.66
N SER A 108 -20.31 -4.69 22.27
CA SER A 108 -21.02 -5.76 22.96
C SER A 108 -22.21 -6.18 22.12
N VAL A 109 -22.02 -7.27 21.39
CA VAL A 109 -22.93 -7.72 20.34
C VAL A 109 -23.96 -8.64 20.97
N SER A 110 -24.93 -8.02 21.66
CA SER A 110 -25.97 -8.68 22.48
C SER A 110 -25.41 -9.48 23.66
N ASP A 111 -26.25 -10.30 24.32
CA ASP A 111 -25.86 -11.28 25.34
C ASP A 111 -25.07 -12.48 24.75
N SER A 112 -24.60 -12.37 23.51
CA SER A 112 -24.02 -13.47 22.74
C SER A 112 -22.49 -13.45 22.73
N PHE A 113 -21.89 -12.33 22.32
CA PHE A 113 -20.43 -12.21 22.26
C PHE A 113 -19.99 -10.74 22.30
N ASP A 114 -18.76 -10.53 22.77
CA ASP A 114 -18.07 -9.26 22.63
C ASP A 114 -17.11 -9.31 21.45
N LEU A 115 -16.95 -8.17 20.78
CA LEU A 115 -16.02 -7.98 19.67
C LEU A 115 -15.01 -6.89 20.02
N GLU A 116 -13.73 -7.16 19.82
CA GLU A 116 -12.65 -6.19 19.96
C GLU A 116 -11.87 -6.09 18.64
N GLN A 117 -11.74 -4.89 18.10
CA GLN A 117 -10.81 -4.60 17.01
C GLN A 117 -9.66 -3.74 17.55
N ARG A 118 -8.43 -4.17 17.30
CA ARG A 118 -7.21 -3.42 17.64
C ARG A 118 -6.46 -3.08 16.35
N VAL A 119 -6.17 -1.80 16.14
CA VAL A 119 -5.29 -1.31 15.06
C VAL A 119 -4.02 -0.79 15.73
N THR A 120 -2.89 -1.42 15.45
CA THR A 120 -1.59 -1.04 16.02
C THR A 120 -0.61 -0.68 14.91
N VAL A 121 0.06 0.46 15.03
CA VAL A 121 1.19 0.84 14.20
C VAL A 121 2.47 0.60 15.00
N SER A 122 3.41 -0.17 14.46
CA SER A 122 4.66 -0.54 15.16
C SER A 122 5.86 -0.49 14.21
N GLY A 123 7.07 -0.49 14.77
CA GLY A 123 8.34 -0.32 14.05
C GLY A 123 8.90 1.09 14.19
N THR A 124 10.15 1.30 13.79
CA THR A 124 10.81 2.62 13.84
C THR A 124 11.48 3.00 12.52
N THR A 125 11.47 2.11 11.53
CA THR A 125 12.08 2.29 10.21
C THR A 125 11.12 1.80 9.13
N ALA A 126 11.32 2.18 7.87
CA ALA A 126 10.50 1.65 6.78
C ALA A 126 10.49 0.11 6.74
N ALA A 127 11.64 -0.52 7.01
CA ALA A 127 11.82 -1.96 6.89
C ALA A 127 11.08 -2.79 7.95
N ASP A 128 10.88 -2.26 9.16
CA ASP A 128 10.21 -2.96 10.27
C ASP A 128 8.83 -2.39 10.61
N SER A 129 8.42 -1.32 9.93
CA SER A 129 7.13 -0.69 10.15
C SER A 129 5.96 -1.50 9.60
N ARG A 130 4.91 -1.61 10.41
CA ARG A 130 3.70 -2.35 10.08
C ARG A 130 2.47 -1.79 10.76
N VAL A 131 1.34 -1.92 10.08
CA VAL A 131 -0.01 -1.74 10.63
C VAL A 131 -0.62 -3.11 10.82
N THR A 132 -0.96 -3.48 12.05
CA THR A 132 -1.61 -4.75 12.38
C THR A 132 -3.04 -4.48 12.81
N VAL A 133 -3.99 -5.16 12.16
CA VAL A 133 -5.42 -5.10 12.49
C VAL A 133 -5.84 -6.45 13.03
N THR A 134 -6.12 -6.51 14.33
CA THR A 134 -6.55 -7.72 15.02
C THR A 134 -8.02 -7.62 15.36
N THR A 135 -8.79 -8.68 15.09
CA THR A 135 -10.16 -8.84 15.58
C THR A 135 -10.21 -10.01 16.53
N ARG A 136 -10.70 -9.77 17.74
CA ARG A 136 -10.98 -10.78 18.75
C ARG A 136 -12.47 -10.87 19.02
N ILE A 137 -12.99 -12.09 19.03
CA ILE A 137 -14.35 -12.40 19.47
C ILE A 137 -14.24 -13.13 20.80
N THR A 138 -15.00 -12.69 21.79
CA THR A 138 -15.18 -13.40 23.06
C THR A 138 -16.62 -13.87 23.11
N ASP A 139 -16.87 -15.16 22.83
CA ASP A 139 -18.21 -15.73 22.99
C ASP A 139 -18.53 -15.78 24.49
N VAL A 140 -19.66 -15.21 24.91
CA VAL A 140 -20.05 -15.20 26.34
C VAL A 140 -21.13 -16.23 26.64
N ARG A 141 -21.60 -16.97 25.62
CA ARG A 141 -22.61 -18.03 25.78
C ARG A 141 -22.00 -19.32 26.29
N THR A 142 -22.86 -20.13 26.91
CA THR A 142 -22.54 -21.49 27.35
C THR A 142 -22.39 -22.47 26.19
N GLU A 143 -23.18 -22.32 25.13
CA GLU A 143 -22.99 -23.02 23.86
C GLU A 143 -22.14 -22.13 22.94
N ARG A 144 -20.95 -22.61 22.59
CA ARG A 144 -19.99 -21.87 21.76
C ARG A 144 -20.43 -21.88 20.30
N HIS A 145 -20.51 -20.70 19.69
CA HIS A 145 -20.78 -20.59 18.26
C HIS A 145 -19.50 -20.56 17.45
N ARG A 146 -19.67 -20.63 16.13
CA ARG A 146 -18.60 -20.55 15.15
C ARG A 146 -18.76 -19.27 14.35
N PHE A 147 -17.64 -18.62 14.08
CA PHE A 147 -17.63 -17.33 13.40
C PHE A 147 -16.85 -17.39 12.09
N ARG A 148 -17.34 -16.63 11.11
CA ARG A 148 -16.61 -16.26 9.90
C ARG A 148 -16.30 -14.77 9.99
N ILE A 149 -15.07 -14.40 9.69
CA ILE A 149 -14.60 -13.02 9.75
C ILE A 149 -14.10 -12.61 8.37
N GLU A 150 -14.46 -11.41 7.92
CA GLU A 150 -14.02 -10.84 6.65
C GLU A 150 -13.65 -9.37 6.84
N TYR A 151 -12.51 -8.97 6.30
CA TYR A 151 -12.25 -7.55 6.05
C TYR A 151 -12.41 -7.26 4.57
N LEU A 152 -13.01 -6.12 4.24
CA LEU A 152 -12.81 -5.46 2.96
C LEU A 152 -11.85 -4.29 3.19
N TRP A 153 -10.71 -4.31 2.53
CA TRP A 153 -9.74 -3.22 2.51
C TRP A 153 -9.80 -2.54 1.16
N ASP A 154 -10.26 -1.30 1.16
CA ASP A 154 -10.25 -0.39 0.02
C ASP A 154 -8.83 0.12 -0.19
N THR A 155 -8.16 -0.39 -1.21
CA THR A 155 -6.73 -0.18 -1.43
C THR A 155 -6.48 0.97 -2.39
N ALA A 156 -5.82 2.02 -1.90
CA ALA A 156 -5.39 3.13 -2.73
C ALA A 156 -3.91 3.43 -2.46
N VAL A 157 -3.00 2.96 -3.31
CA VAL A 157 -1.54 3.07 -3.07
C VAL A 157 -0.99 4.25 -3.87
N ALA A 158 -0.43 5.24 -3.18
CA ALA A 158 0.10 6.46 -3.83
C ALA A 158 -0.91 7.20 -4.73
N GLY A 159 -2.20 7.16 -4.36
CA GLY A 159 -3.29 7.78 -5.12
C GLY A 159 -3.77 6.97 -6.33
N ASP A 160 -3.21 5.77 -6.54
CA ASP A 160 -3.77 4.78 -7.45
C ASP A 160 -4.85 3.97 -6.70
N ASP A 161 -6.11 4.16 -7.09
CA ASP A 161 -7.31 3.57 -6.48
C ASP A 161 -7.66 2.20 -7.10
N GLY A 162 -6.93 1.81 -8.16
CA GLY A 162 -6.93 0.45 -8.68
C GLY A 162 -5.51 -0.11 -8.77
N PRO A 163 -4.77 -0.19 -7.65
CA PRO A 163 -3.40 -0.68 -7.68
C PRO A 163 -3.36 -2.15 -8.09
N VAL A 164 -2.28 -2.59 -8.74
CA VAL A 164 -2.08 -4.00 -9.05
C VAL A 164 -1.60 -4.80 -7.87
N VAL A 165 -1.75 -6.12 -7.96
CA VAL A 165 -1.23 -7.05 -6.94
C VAL A 165 -0.17 -7.99 -7.49
N GLN A 166 0.78 -8.37 -6.66
CA GLN A 166 1.78 -9.39 -6.94
C GLN A 166 1.78 -10.41 -5.81
N SER A 167 1.60 -11.69 -6.17
CA SER A 167 1.64 -12.78 -5.20
C SER A 167 3.06 -13.28 -4.96
N GLY A 168 3.34 -13.68 -3.72
CA GLY A 168 4.63 -14.21 -3.31
C GLY A 168 4.54 -15.16 -2.12
N ALA A 169 5.66 -15.83 -1.84
CA ALA A 169 5.81 -16.58 -0.60
C ALA A 169 5.71 -15.63 0.61
N ALA A 170 5.38 -16.15 1.80
CA ALA A 170 5.32 -15.34 3.01
C ALA A 170 6.68 -14.66 3.26
N GLY A 171 6.69 -13.35 3.47
CA GLY A 171 7.91 -12.56 3.62
C GLY A 171 8.49 -12.04 2.31
N ALA A 172 7.94 -12.42 1.15
CA ALA A 172 8.42 -11.93 -0.13
C ALA A 172 8.16 -10.43 -0.29
N SER A 173 9.16 -9.73 -0.84
CA SER A 173 9.03 -8.33 -1.22
C SER A 173 8.49 -8.20 -2.65
N PHE A 174 7.83 -7.07 -2.91
CA PHE A 174 7.41 -6.65 -4.24
C PHE A 174 8.60 -6.53 -5.17
N ARG A 175 8.53 -7.13 -6.36
CA ARG A 175 9.57 -7.12 -7.38
C ARG A 175 9.10 -6.29 -8.59
N PRO A 176 9.69 -5.11 -8.84
CA PRO A 176 9.19 -4.13 -9.79
C PRO A 176 9.07 -4.58 -11.24
N PHE A 177 9.77 -5.66 -11.61
CA PHE A 177 9.80 -6.13 -12.98
C PHE A 177 9.25 -7.55 -13.17
N ASP A 178 8.79 -8.17 -12.10
CA ASP A 178 8.10 -9.46 -12.16
C ASP A 178 6.63 -9.21 -12.56
N PRO A 179 5.93 -10.21 -13.11
CA PRO A 179 4.52 -10.07 -13.46
C PRO A 179 3.67 -9.63 -12.27
N VAL A 180 2.61 -8.90 -12.58
CA VAL A 180 1.58 -8.45 -11.64
C VAL A 180 0.21 -8.88 -12.16
N HIS A 181 -0.77 -8.90 -11.28
CA HIS A 181 -2.16 -9.19 -11.57
C HIS A 181 -2.93 -7.87 -11.63
N SER A 182 -3.57 -7.61 -12.77
CA SER A 182 -4.51 -6.50 -12.96
C SER A 182 -5.97 -6.94 -13.00
N THR A 183 -6.23 -8.24 -12.99
CA THR A 183 -7.56 -8.83 -13.06
C THR A 183 -7.99 -9.36 -11.71
N GLU A 184 -9.31 -9.47 -11.47
CA GLU A 184 -9.82 -10.08 -10.24
C GLU A 184 -9.22 -11.47 -10.03
N GLN A 185 -8.86 -11.78 -8.80
CA GLN A 185 -8.21 -13.05 -8.52
C GLN A 185 -8.46 -13.53 -7.10
N THR A 186 -8.64 -14.83 -6.97
CA THR A 186 -8.70 -15.50 -5.68
C THR A 186 -7.37 -16.16 -5.37
N PHE A 187 -6.83 -15.84 -4.20
CA PHE A 187 -5.61 -16.39 -3.63
C PHE A 187 -5.97 -17.23 -2.41
N ASP A 188 -5.50 -18.47 -2.36
CA ASP A 188 -5.70 -19.32 -1.19
C ASP A 188 -4.62 -19.08 -0.12
N ARG A 189 -4.77 -19.71 1.05
CA ARG A 189 -3.83 -19.65 2.17
C ARG A 189 -2.38 -20.02 1.83
N SER A 190 -2.13 -20.77 0.75
CA SER A 190 -0.76 -21.09 0.33
C SER A 190 -0.06 -19.88 -0.32
N THR A 191 -0.85 -18.91 -0.77
CA THR A 191 -0.40 -17.61 -1.23
C THR A 191 0.01 -16.80 0.00
N GLY A 192 1.29 -16.89 0.37
CA GLY A 192 1.76 -16.35 1.64
C GLY A 192 1.54 -14.85 1.78
N GLU A 193 1.83 -14.07 0.73
CA GLU A 193 1.80 -12.62 0.77
C GLU A 193 1.36 -12.01 -0.57
N LEU A 194 0.61 -10.90 -0.48
CA LEU A 194 0.24 -10.08 -1.63
C LEU A 194 0.86 -8.69 -1.49
N ALA A 195 1.73 -8.32 -2.43
CA ALA A 195 2.13 -6.94 -2.59
C ALA A 195 1.08 -6.19 -3.41
N VAL A 196 0.73 -4.97 -2.98
CA VAL A 196 -0.17 -4.03 -3.64
C VAL A 196 0.68 -2.83 -4.07
N ALA A 197 0.72 -2.51 -5.36
CA ALA A 197 1.62 -1.52 -5.92
C ALA A 197 0.87 -0.53 -6.82
N ASP A 198 1.27 0.74 -6.80
CA ASP A 198 0.79 1.70 -7.79
C ASP A 198 1.28 1.28 -9.19
N GLN A 199 0.40 1.31 -10.19
CA GLN A 199 0.75 0.88 -11.54
C GLN A 199 0.38 1.91 -12.61
N TYR A 200 -0.80 2.53 -12.49
CA TYR A 200 -1.42 3.09 -13.68
C TYR A 200 -1.42 4.62 -13.75
N ALA A 201 -1.72 5.31 -12.66
CA ALA A 201 -2.00 6.75 -12.72
C ALA A 201 -0.75 7.64 -12.78
N ASN A 202 0.46 7.10 -12.61
CA ASN A 202 1.69 7.89 -12.51
C ASN A 202 2.72 7.48 -13.59
N PRO A 203 3.18 8.40 -14.46
CA PRO A 203 4.37 8.18 -15.26
C PRO A 203 5.52 7.74 -14.35
N GLY A 204 5.99 6.51 -14.52
CA GLY A 204 7.00 5.91 -13.65
C GLY A 204 6.50 5.04 -12.50
N SER A 205 5.24 4.64 -12.45
CA SER A 205 4.90 3.54 -11.54
C SER A 205 5.70 2.25 -11.84
N PRO A 206 5.95 1.39 -10.83
CA PRO A 206 5.57 1.56 -9.42
C PRO A 206 6.55 2.47 -8.65
N THR A 207 6.02 3.44 -7.91
CA THR A 207 6.77 4.33 -7.01
C THR A 207 6.58 3.99 -5.53
N PHE A 208 5.59 3.15 -5.22
CA PHE A 208 5.26 2.73 -3.87
C PHE A 208 4.51 1.39 -3.90
N ALA A 209 4.90 0.49 -2.99
CA ALA A 209 4.14 -0.72 -2.76
C ALA A 209 4.11 -1.06 -1.26
N VAL A 210 3.06 -1.78 -0.89
CA VAL A 210 2.85 -2.32 0.44
C VAL A 210 2.56 -3.80 0.32
N ALA A 211 2.87 -4.57 1.35
CA ALA A 211 2.50 -5.98 1.39
C ALA A 211 1.42 -6.21 2.44
N VAL A 212 0.47 -7.07 2.08
CA VAL A 212 -0.65 -7.51 2.89
C VAL A 212 -0.50 -9.01 3.15
N SER A 213 -0.57 -9.39 4.42
CA SER A 213 -0.50 -10.79 4.85
C SER A 213 -1.34 -11.03 6.10
N GLY A 214 -1.53 -12.30 6.44
CA GLY A 214 -1.90 -12.69 7.81
C GLY A 214 -0.74 -12.59 8.80
N THR A 215 -1.00 -12.61 10.10
CA THR A 215 0.08 -12.75 11.10
C THR A 215 0.56 -14.19 11.24
N GLY A 216 1.84 -14.37 11.60
CA GLY A 216 2.50 -15.68 11.71
C GLY A 216 2.07 -16.57 12.89
N THR A 217 1.08 -16.18 13.70
CA THR A 217 0.46 -17.08 14.67
C THR A 217 -0.52 -18.02 13.95
N ALA A 218 -0.40 -19.33 14.19
CA ALA A 218 -1.30 -20.33 13.61
C ALA A 218 -2.77 -20.00 13.96
N GLY A 219 -3.59 -19.72 12.94
CA GLY A 219 -5.00 -19.30 13.08
C GLY A 219 -5.28 -17.88 12.57
N ALA A 220 -4.25 -17.03 12.45
CA ALA A 220 -4.43 -15.62 12.09
C ALA A 220 -4.27 -15.31 10.59
N VAL A 221 -3.85 -16.26 9.76
CA VAL A 221 -3.74 -16.05 8.31
C VAL A 221 -5.09 -16.27 7.62
N PRO A 222 -5.54 -15.35 6.73
CA PRO A 222 -6.74 -15.56 5.94
C PRO A 222 -6.71 -16.90 5.23
N ASP A 223 -7.84 -17.59 5.19
CA ASP A 223 -7.97 -18.81 4.38
C ASP A 223 -7.99 -18.47 2.88
N ARG A 224 -8.50 -17.28 2.57
CA ARG A 224 -8.66 -16.76 1.22
C ARG A 224 -8.46 -15.25 1.22
N VAL A 225 -7.71 -14.76 0.25
CA VAL A 225 -7.65 -13.34 -0.09
C VAL A 225 -8.15 -13.18 -1.52
N GLN A 226 -9.02 -12.21 -1.78
CA GLN A 226 -9.54 -11.95 -3.12
C GLN A 226 -9.18 -10.52 -3.51
N TYR A 227 -8.59 -10.36 -4.68
CA TYR A 227 -8.42 -9.08 -5.36
C TYR A 227 -9.67 -8.82 -6.20
N VAL A 228 -10.41 -7.77 -5.87
CA VAL A 228 -11.83 -7.62 -6.22
C VAL A 228 -12.15 -6.23 -6.74
N CYS A 229 -13.23 -6.12 -7.52
CA CYS A 229 -13.84 -4.83 -7.79
C CYS A 229 -14.53 -4.28 -6.53
N LEU A 230 -14.08 -3.12 -6.01
CA LEU A 230 -14.59 -2.58 -4.75
C LEU A 230 -16.09 -2.30 -4.81
N ALA A 231 -16.53 -1.63 -5.88
CA ALA A 231 -17.92 -1.21 -6.06
C ALA A 231 -18.93 -2.38 -6.00
N GLU A 232 -18.51 -3.59 -6.36
CA GLU A 232 -19.34 -4.80 -6.27
C GLU A 232 -19.10 -5.56 -4.96
N ALA A 233 -17.85 -5.63 -4.50
CA ALA A 233 -17.47 -6.34 -3.29
C ALA A 233 -18.10 -5.74 -2.02
N VAL A 234 -18.31 -4.41 -2.00
CA VAL A 234 -19.05 -3.74 -0.92
C VAL A 234 -20.46 -4.31 -0.77
N PHE A 235 -21.12 -4.76 -1.84
CA PHE A 235 -22.49 -5.28 -1.77
C PHE A 235 -22.57 -6.81 -1.71
N ALA A 236 -21.44 -7.51 -1.81
CA ALA A 236 -21.44 -8.97 -1.77
C ALA A 236 -21.67 -9.50 -0.34
N PRO A 237 -22.43 -10.61 -0.19
CA PRO A 237 -22.51 -11.31 1.09
C PRO A 237 -21.13 -11.79 1.54
N ILE A 238 -20.93 -11.89 2.86
CA ILE A 238 -19.66 -12.35 3.45
C ILE A 238 -19.18 -13.71 2.90
N GLY A 239 -18.02 -13.70 2.25
CA GLY A 239 -17.42 -14.84 1.57
C GLY A 239 -18.13 -15.27 0.27
N GLY A 240 -19.10 -14.50 -0.20
CA GLY A 240 -19.92 -14.77 -1.39
C GLY A 240 -19.42 -14.11 -2.68
N TYR A 241 -18.43 -13.22 -2.62
CA TYR A 241 -17.85 -12.61 -3.81
C TYR A 241 -17.17 -13.65 -4.71
N VAL A 242 -17.51 -13.65 -5.99
CA VAL A 242 -16.92 -14.55 -7.00
C VAL A 242 -16.09 -13.72 -7.95
N THR A 243 -14.77 -13.94 -7.96
CA THR A 243 -13.84 -13.22 -8.84
C THR A 243 -13.96 -13.72 -10.29
N ASP A 244 -13.93 -12.78 -11.24
CA ASP A 244 -13.79 -13.05 -12.67
C ASP A 244 -12.32 -12.82 -13.12
N PRO A 245 -11.53 -13.89 -13.35
CA PRO A 245 -10.13 -13.75 -13.75
C PRO A 245 -9.91 -13.13 -15.13
N ALA A 246 -10.97 -12.86 -15.90
CA ALA A 246 -10.89 -12.13 -17.16
C ALA A 246 -11.14 -10.62 -17.00
N ARG A 247 -11.68 -10.18 -15.85
CA ARG A 247 -12.05 -8.78 -15.61
C ARG A 247 -10.87 -8.00 -15.06
N ASP A 248 -10.38 -7.06 -15.87
CA ASP A 248 -9.34 -6.10 -15.45
C ASP A 248 -9.95 -5.02 -14.55
N ILE A 249 -9.37 -4.85 -13.36
CA ILE A 249 -9.83 -3.92 -12.31
C ILE A 249 -8.79 -2.85 -11.95
N SER A 250 -7.66 -2.80 -12.66
CA SER A 250 -6.54 -1.88 -12.38
C SER A 250 -6.23 -0.90 -13.52
N SER A 251 -6.61 -1.22 -14.75
CA SER A 251 -6.41 -0.35 -15.91
C SER A 251 -7.54 0.69 -16.02
N PRO A 252 -7.41 1.85 -16.68
CA PRO A 252 -8.52 2.81 -16.84
C PRO A 252 -9.61 2.35 -17.77
N ALA A 253 -9.34 1.28 -18.49
CA ALA A 253 -10.37 0.61 -19.25
C ALA A 253 -11.26 -0.24 -18.33
N SER A 254 -10.80 -0.57 -17.11
CA SER A 254 -11.55 -1.28 -16.06
C SER A 254 -12.97 -0.78 -15.98
N ASP A 255 -13.96 -1.66 -15.99
CA ASP A 255 -15.35 -1.30 -15.71
C ASP A 255 -15.65 -1.24 -14.21
N CYS A 256 -14.69 -1.63 -13.37
CA CYS A 256 -14.76 -1.44 -11.93
C CYS A 256 -14.43 0.00 -11.56
N ARG A 257 -15.44 0.85 -11.59
CA ARG A 257 -15.35 2.28 -11.29
C ARG A 257 -16.57 2.74 -10.53
N PRO A 258 -16.45 3.68 -9.58
CA PRO A 258 -17.61 4.42 -9.12
C PRO A 258 -18.07 5.37 -10.24
N PRO A 259 -19.31 5.91 -10.18
CA PRO A 259 -19.89 6.76 -11.24
C PRO A 259 -19.07 7.98 -11.67
N ALA A 260 -18.06 8.39 -10.89
CA ALA A 260 -17.21 9.55 -11.17
C ALA A 260 -15.68 9.24 -11.10
N GLY A 261 -15.27 7.97 -11.02
CA GLY A 261 -13.90 7.59 -10.66
C GLY A 261 -13.10 6.84 -11.72
N GLY A 262 -11.84 6.62 -11.38
CA GLY A 262 -10.95 5.68 -12.07
C GLY A 262 -11.22 4.23 -11.65
N PRO A 263 -10.27 3.33 -11.93
CA PRO A 263 -10.28 1.97 -11.39
C PRO A 263 -10.38 1.99 -9.87
N ASP A 264 -11.15 1.06 -9.30
CA ASP A 264 -11.51 1.06 -7.88
C ASP A 264 -11.49 -0.37 -7.31
N SER A 265 -10.32 -0.79 -6.85
CA SER A 265 -10.06 -2.18 -6.44
C SER A 265 -9.85 -2.31 -4.93
N GLY A 266 -10.17 -3.49 -4.40
CA GLY A 266 -9.94 -3.79 -2.99
C GLY A 266 -9.40 -5.19 -2.75
N LEU A 267 -9.13 -5.47 -1.49
CA LEU A 267 -8.81 -6.80 -0.99
C LEU A 267 -9.90 -7.28 -0.02
N LEU A 268 -10.48 -8.45 -0.31
CA LEU A 268 -11.27 -9.21 0.67
C LEU A 268 -10.36 -10.21 1.37
N LEU A 269 -10.25 -10.12 2.70
CA LEU A 269 -9.49 -11.04 3.53
C LEU A 269 -10.47 -11.88 4.34
N LEU A 270 -10.54 -13.18 4.08
CA LEU A 270 -11.55 -14.06 4.65
C LEU A 270 -10.93 -15.14 5.55
N TRP A 271 -11.46 -15.26 6.77
CA TRP A 271 -11.23 -16.37 7.69
C TRP A 271 -12.51 -17.20 7.77
N SER A 272 -12.50 -18.34 7.08
CA SER A 272 -13.67 -19.16 6.75
C SER A 272 -13.80 -20.41 7.62
N ARG A 273 -12.68 -20.99 8.05
CA ARG A 273 -12.66 -22.12 8.99
C ARG A 273 -12.99 -21.59 10.36
N ASP A 274 -14.07 -22.06 10.97
CA ASP A 274 -14.40 -22.01 12.41
C ASP A 274 -13.38 -21.21 13.23
N ALA A 275 -13.29 -19.88 13.02
CA ALA A 275 -12.06 -19.14 13.34
C ALA A 275 -11.83 -19.09 14.86
N ALA A 276 -12.87 -19.43 15.61
CA ALA A 276 -12.74 -20.25 16.79
C ALA A 276 -13.95 -21.15 17.00
N GLN A 277 -13.70 -22.34 17.54
CA GLN A 277 -14.45 -22.77 18.72
C GLN A 277 -13.82 -22.03 19.91
N ASP A 278 -14.61 -21.34 20.74
CA ASP A 278 -14.17 -20.42 21.81
C ASP A 278 -13.79 -18.98 21.36
N ASP A 279 -12.91 -18.29 22.09
CA ASP A 279 -12.48 -16.92 21.80
C ASP A 279 -11.69 -16.85 20.49
N ALA A 280 -12.27 -16.33 19.40
CA ALA A 280 -11.61 -16.19 18.10
C ALA A 280 -10.64 -15.03 18.10
N THR A 281 -9.48 -15.18 17.46
CA THR A 281 -8.57 -14.06 17.16
C THR A 281 -7.96 -14.21 15.78
N VAL A 282 -8.20 -13.22 14.91
CA VAL A 282 -7.63 -13.13 13.56
C VAL A 282 -6.87 -11.83 13.41
N ALA A 283 -5.88 -11.79 12.52
CA ALA A 283 -5.14 -10.57 12.28
C ALA A 283 -4.63 -10.45 10.84
N ALA A 284 -4.73 -9.25 10.29
CA ALA A 284 -4.11 -8.86 9.04
C ALA A 284 -3.03 -7.82 9.28
N VAL A 285 -1.99 -7.84 8.45
CA VAL A 285 -0.83 -6.96 8.54
C VAL A 285 -0.65 -6.27 7.21
N LEU A 286 -0.34 -4.99 7.29
CA LEU A 286 0.14 -4.17 6.19
C LEU A 286 1.55 -3.68 6.52
N ARG A 287 2.50 -3.77 5.58
CA ARG A 287 3.87 -3.26 5.75
C ARG A 287 4.46 -2.73 4.45
N MET A 288 5.59 -2.03 4.54
CA MET A 288 6.33 -1.58 3.35
C MET A 288 6.79 -2.76 2.49
N SER A 289 6.74 -2.59 1.17
CA SER A 289 7.25 -3.56 0.21
C SER A 289 7.86 -2.85 -1.01
N PRO A 290 9.16 -3.00 -1.29
CA PRO A 290 10.14 -3.74 -0.51
C PRO A 290 10.41 -3.08 0.86
N ALA A 291 10.96 -3.86 1.80
CA ALA A 291 11.34 -3.34 3.11
C ALA A 291 12.47 -2.30 3.02
N ASN A 292 13.37 -2.47 2.04
CA ASN A 292 14.39 -1.50 1.66
C ASN A 292 14.32 -1.28 0.16
N PRO A 293 14.48 -0.03 -0.33
CA PRO A 293 14.53 0.25 -1.75
C PRO A 293 15.64 -0.57 -2.45
N TYR A 294 15.36 -1.02 -3.67
CA TYR A 294 16.30 -1.73 -4.53
C TYR A 294 17.45 -0.82 -4.93
N ALA A 295 18.69 -1.32 -4.87
CA ALA A 295 19.85 -0.57 -5.31
C ALA A 295 19.70 -0.19 -6.80
N SER A 296 19.95 1.08 -7.10
CA SER A 296 19.98 1.57 -8.48
C SER A 296 21.35 2.16 -8.79
N THR A 297 21.70 2.18 -10.08
CA THR A 297 22.94 2.77 -10.61
C THR A 297 22.58 3.83 -11.62
N LEU A 298 23.22 5.00 -11.52
CA LEU A 298 23.03 6.11 -12.45
C LEU A 298 24.33 6.38 -13.20
N ARG A 299 24.34 6.11 -14.51
CA ARG A 299 25.51 6.31 -15.38
C ARG A 299 25.31 7.54 -16.25
N ALA A 300 26.16 8.54 -16.09
CA ALA A 300 26.16 9.74 -16.93
C ALA A 300 27.16 9.58 -18.09
N GLY A 301 26.72 9.87 -19.31
CA GLY A 301 27.57 9.87 -20.50
C GLY A 301 28.37 11.17 -20.66
N PRO A 302 29.26 11.25 -21.66
CA PRO A 302 29.93 12.51 -21.98
C PRO A 302 28.93 13.53 -22.56
N VAL A 303 29.17 14.82 -22.30
CA VAL A 303 28.40 15.90 -22.95
C VAL A 303 28.71 15.92 -24.44
N SER A 304 27.69 15.94 -25.29
CA SER A 304 27.83 16.08 -26.74
C SER A 304 26.97 17.22 -27.26
N LEU A 305 27.59 18.23 -27.87
CA LEU A 305 26.90 19.40 -28.46
C LEU A 305 25.93 20.09 -27.48
N GLY A 306 26.31 20.20 -26.20
CA GLY A 306 25.48 20.82 -25.15
C GLY A 306 24.35 19.93 -24.62
N THR A 307 24.26 18.70 -25.13
CA THR A 307 23.34 17.66 -24.66
C THR A 307 24.07 16.70 -23.74
N ALA A 308 23.44 16.32 -22.63
CA ALA A 308 23.96 15.29 -21.76
C ALA A 308 22.91 14.23 -21.45
N THR A 309 23.37 13.00 -21.24
CA THR A 309 22.49 11.84 -21.08
C THR A 309 22.90 11.07 -19.85
N ALA A 310 21.92 10.54 -19.12
CA ALA A 310 22.17 9.59 -18.05
C ALA A 310 21.22 8.42 -18.17
N THR A 311 21.67 7.24 -17.74
CA THR A 311 20.87 6.01 -17.72
C THR A 311 20.78 5.50 -16.30
N LEU A 312 19.55 5.32 -15.80
CA LEU A 312 19.24 4.73 -14.51
C LEU A 312 18.89 3.26 -14.70
N THR A 313 19.57 2.38 -13.97
CA THR A 313 19.37 0.93 -14.04
C THR A 313 19.26 0.32 -12.66
N ASP A 314 18.52 -0.78 -12.54
CA ASP A 314 18.59 -1.68 -11.39
C ASP A 314 20.00 -2.29 -11.31
N THR A 315 20.67 -2.11 -10.18
CA THR A 315 22.03 -2.61 -9.98
C THR A 315 22.10 -4.14 -10.04
N ALA A 316 21.06 -4.84 -9.60
CA ALA A 316 21.06 -6.31 -9.53
C ALA A 316 20.87 -6.96 -10.90
N THR A 317 19.98 -6.40 -11.73
CA THR A 317 19.57 -7.02 -13.01
C THR A 317 20.11 -6.30 -14.24
N GLY A 318 20.61 -5.07 -14.09
CA GLY A 318 20.98 -4.19 -15.20
C GLY A 318 19.79 -3.68 -16.01
N ARG A 319 18.55 -3.98 -15.60
CA ARG A 319 17.34 -3.55 -16.30
C ARG A 319 17.14 -2.03 -16.16
N PRO A 320 16.62 -1.36 -17.20
CA PRO A 320 16.36 0.08 -17.13
C PRO A 320 15.27 0.40 -16.11
N VAL A 321 15.42 1.53 -15.41
CA VAL A 321 14.42 2.05 -14.46
C VAL A 321 13.71 3.27 -15.08
N PRO A 322 12.52 3.08 -15.66
CA PRO A 322 11.80 4.15 -16.35
C PRO A 322 11.04 5.07 -15.39
N GLY A 323 10.69 6.25 -15.89
CA GLY A 323 9.79 7.18 -15.24
C GLY A 323 10.31 7.82 -13.94
N ARG A 324 11.62 7.78 -13.69
CA ARG A 324 12.25 8.44 -12.54
C ARG A 324 12.73 9.83 -12.91
N THR A 325 12.42 10.80 -12.06
CA THR A 325 12.98 12.15 -12.22
C THR A 325 14.43 12.15 -11.77
N VAL A 326 15.33 12.54 -12.67
CA VAL A 326 16.73 12.82 -12.36
C VAL A 326 17.03 14.29 -12.54
N VAL A 327 17.99 14.81 -11.78
CA VAL A 327 18.36 16.23 -11.75
C VAL A 327 19.78 16.36 -12.29
N PHE A 328 19.95 17.12 -13.36
CA PHE A 328 21.30 17.43 -13.85
C PHE A 328 21.76 18.76 -13.28
N THR A 329 22.97 18.78 -12.75
CA THR A 329 23.60 19.93 -12.11
C THR A 329 24.95 20.21 -12.77
N SER A 330 25.26 21.48 -13.03
CA SER A 330 26.59 21.88 -13.50
C SER A 330 27.00 23.21 -12.86
N GLY A 331 28.22 23.25 -12.32
CA GLY A 331 28.73 24.39 -11.56
C GLY A 331 27.87 24.71 -10.33
N GLY A 332 27.34 23.68 -9.67
CA GLY A 332 26.45 23.81 -8.51
C GLY A 332 25.04 24.32 -8.83
N ARG A 333 24.67 24.46 -10.10
CA ARG A 333 23.34 24.93 -10.53
C ARG A 333 22.57 23.84 -11.25
N VAL A 334 21.32 23.61 -10.83
CA VAL A 334 20.39 22.73 -11.55
C VAL A 334 20.15 23.27 -12.95
N ARG A 335 20.37 22.44 -13.95
CA ARG A 335 20.17 22.76 -15.37
C ARG A 335 18.83 22.25 -15.89
N CYS A 336 18.48 21.03 -15.50
CA CYS A 336 17.22 20.41 -15.92
C CYS A 336 16.79 19.35 -14.91
N ARG A 337 15.50 19.04 -14.93
CA ARG A 337 14.88 17.90 -14.27
C ARG A 337 14.16 17.11 -15.35
N VAL A 338 14.54 15.85 -15.52
CA VAL A 338 14.09 15.04 -16.66
C VAL A 338 13.67 13.67 -16.14
N VAL A 339 12.59 13.15 -16.71
CA VAL A 339 12.06 11.82 -16.39
C VAL A 339 12.75 10.79 -17.29
N THR A 340 13.20 9.67 -16.73
CA THR A 340 13.78 8.57 -17.51
C THR A 340 12.72 7.94 -18.42
N ASP A 341 13.09 7.59 -19.65
CA ASP A 341 12.23 6.91 -20.61
C ASP A 341 12.18 5.38 -20.38
N GLY A 342 11.55 4.63 -21.29
CA GLY A 342 11.46 3.17 -21.22
C GLY A 342 12.81 2.43 -21.24
N ALA A 343 13.88 3.09 -21.69
CA ALA A 343 15.25 2.58 -21.65
C ALA A 343 16.01 3.09 -20.40
N GLY A 344 15.32 3.70 -19.44
CA GLY A 344 15.94 4.26 -18.23
C GLY A 344 16.75 5.51 -18.52
N ARG A 345 16.62 6.10 -19.72
CA ARG A 345 17.46 7.21 -20.18
C ARG A 345 16.78 8.55 -19.92
N ALA A 346 17.54 9.49 -19.38
CA ALA A 346 17.17 10.89 -19.27
C ALA A 346 18.13 11.73 -20.12
N THR A 347 17.59 12.69 -20.87
CA THR A 347 18.37 13.56 -21.76
C THR A 347 18.13 15.03 -21.44
N CYS A 348 19.21 15.79 -21.29
CA CYS A 348 19.20 17.21 -20.93
C CYS A 348 19.87 18.04 -22.02
N ASP A 349 19.10 18.81 -22.77
CA ASP A 349 19.58 19.59 -23.93
C ASP A 349 20.16 20.97 -23.57
N SER A 350 20.18 21.31 -22.27
CA SER A 350 20.54 22.65 -21.77
C SER A 350 21.84 22.67 -20.96
N LEU A 351 22.75 21.72 -21.22
CA LEU A 351 24.05 21.61 -20.54
C LEU A 351 25.12 22.37 -21.33
N LEU A 352 24.98 23.70 -21.33
CA LEU A 352 26.02 24.61 -21.80
C LEU A 352 26.79 25.15 -20.58
N GLY A 353 28.06 24.75 -20.47
CA GLY A 353 29.03 25.39 -19.58
C GLY A 353 29.40 24.54 -18.36
N GLY A 354 30.69 24.24 -18.26
CA GLY A 354 31.34 23.56 -17.16
C GLY A 354 32.60 22.86 -17.66
N LEU A 355 33.79 23.40 -17.35
CA LEU A 355 35.07 22.72 -17.67
C LEU A 355 35.26 21.43 -16.86
N LEU A 356 34.42 21.23 -15.83
CA LEU A 356 34.51 20.13 -14.86
C LEU A 356 33.42 19.07 -15.07
N GLY A 357 32.72 19.06 -16.20
CA GLY A 357 31.62 18.12 -16.44
C GLY A 357 30.32 18.53 -15.74
N TYR A 358 29.49 17.54 -15.40
CA TYR A 358 28.18 17.70 -14.76
C TYR A 358 27.86 16.52 -13.85
N ASP A 359 26.99 16.76 -12.89
CA ASP A 359 26.46 15.74 -11.99
C ASP A 359 25.01 15.42 -12.35
N VAL A 360 24.60 14.19 -12.11
CA VAL A 360 23.21 13.75 -12.19
C VAL A 360 22.84 13.02 -10.92
N ASP A 361 21.73 13.42 -10.34
CA ASP A 361 21.21 12.85 -9.11
C ASP A 361 19.83 12.26 -9.32
N PHE A 362 19.64 11.04 -8.84
CA PHE A 362 18.35 10.43 -8.56
C PHE A 362 18.17 10.35 -7.05
N ALA A 363 17.15 11.02 -6.52
CA ALA A 363 16.92 11.12 -5.08
C ALA A 363 16.45 9.82 -4.41
N GLY A 364 16.07 8.80 -5.20
CA GLY A 364 15.41 7.60 -4.68
C GLY A 364 13.90 7.79 -4.52
N ASP A 365 13.23 6.67 -4.24
CA ASP A 365 11.83 6.58 -3.78
C ASP A 365 11.65 5.33 -2.92
N ALA A 366 10.40 4.92 -2.65
CA ALA A 366 10.12 3.74 -1.83
C ALA A 366 10.51 2.40 -2.50
N ILE A 367 10.69 2.38 -3.82
CA ILE A 367 11.04 1.19 -4.60
C ILE A 367 12.54 1.19 -4.93
N TRP A 368 13.13 2.33 -5.31
CA TRP A 368 14.51 2.43 -5.77
C TRP A 368 15.35 3.34 -4.88
N ALA A 369 16.53 2.87 -4.50
CA ALA A 369 17.48 3.65 -3.73
C ALA A 369 18.02 4.83 -4.56
N ALA A 370 18.44 5.90 -3.87
CA ALA A 370 19.10 7.04 -4.48
C ALA A 370 20.38 6.62 -5.24
N ALA A 371 20.68 7.34 -6.32
CA ALA A 371 21.88 7.11 -7.12
C ALA A 371 22.45 8.42 -7.65
N HIS A 372 23.77 8.46 -7.83
CA HIS A 372 24.50 9.63 -8.32
C HIS A 372 25.43 9.18 -9.45
N GLY A 373 25.60 10.04 -10.45
CA GLY A 373 26.54 9.83 -11.54
C GLY A 373 27.18 11.13 -11.98
N HIS A 374 28.44 11.05 -12.41
CA HIS A 374 29.21 12.19 -12.92
C HIS A 374 29.53 11.98 -14.41
N GLY A 375 29.26 12.98 -15.25
CA GLY A 375 29.51 12.96 -16.68
C GLY A 375 30.59 13.97 -17.08
N GLY A 376 31.62 13.49 -17.78
CA GLY A 376 32.75 14.29 -18.22
C GLY A 376 32.54 15.02 -19.55
N LEU A 377 33.58 15.77 -19.96
CA LEU A 377 33.70 16.29 -21.32
C LEU A 377 34.15 15.17 -22.27
N PRO A 378 33.77 15.21 -23.56
CA PRO A 378 34.19 14.22 -24.53
C PRO A 378 35.71 14.25 -24.68
N GLY A 379 36.38 13.15 -24.32
CA GLY A 379 37.84 13.00 -24.38
C GLY A 379 38.57 12.79 -23.04
N GLY A 380 37.87 12.84 -21.90
CA GLY A 380 38.39 12.35 -20.62
C GLY A 380 38.25 10.84 -20.52
N ALA A 381 39.33 10.12 -20.21
CA ALA A 381 39.26 8.66 -20.00
C ALA A 381 38.34 8.33 -18.82
N GLU A 382 37.50 7.29 -18.96
CA GLU A 382 36.75 6.71 -17.84
C GLU A 382 37.75 6.13 -16.84
N GLU A 383 37.91 6.78 -15.68
CA GLU A 383 38.68 6.22 -14.57
C GLU A 383 37.75 5.32 -13.76
N GLU A 384 37.85 4.01 -14.01
CA GLU A 384 37.18 2.96 -13.25
C GLU A 384 37.75 2.93 -11.82
N VAL A 385 37.06 3.57 -10.87
CA VAL A 385 37.41 3.47 -9.45
C VAL A 385 36.98 2.09 -8.95
N VAL A 386 37.91 1.14 -8.99
CA VAL A 386 37.82 -0.14 -8.26
C VAL A 386 38.00 0.19 -6.78
N GLY A 387 36.92 0.12 -6.00
CA GLY A 387 36.99 0.27 -4.55
C GLY A 387 37.71 -0.91 -3.91
N GLU A 388 38.90 -0.66 -3.34
CA GLU A 388 39.53 -1.59 -2.41
C GLU A 388 38.80 -1.54 -1.07
N GLY A 389 38.40 -2.72 -0.59
CA GLY A 389 37.80 -2.90 0.73
C GLY A 389 38.81 -2.66 1.86
N SER A 390 38.30 -2.18 2.97
CA SER A 390 38.91 -2.26 4.30
C SER A 390 37.81 -2.52 5.32
#